data_AF-A0A392NM53-F1
#
_entry.id   AF-A0A392NM53-F1
#
_cell.length_a   1.000
_cell.length_b   1.000
_cell.length_c   1.000
_cell.angle_alpha   90.00
_cell.angle_beta   90.00
_cell.angle_gamma   90.00
#
_symmetry.space_group_name_H-M   'P 1'
#
loop_
_entity.id
_entity.type
_entity.pdbx_description
1 polymer ?
#
loop_
_entity_poly.entity_id
_entity_poly.type
_entity_poly.pdbx_seq_one_letter_code
_entity_poly.pdbx_strand_id
1 'polypeptide(L)'
;MTNVKWNGTRTEYFRPQRGIRQGDPISPYLFVLCMDKLSHIILQAVEEGKWKGIKVGRHGPIISHLMFVDDLLLFGEATEIQMKCVIESLNIFCSMSGQEVSQDKTSVLFSRNVTRSLRSKLLNITGFKETSNFGKYLGVPLHGRAPKKMDFQYLLDQVSAKLSMWKATHLSFAGRVTLAKSVIEAVPIYPMMSTAIPKACLDDIQRMQRNF
;
A
#
# COMPACT_ATOMS: atom_id res chain seq x y z
N MET A 1 28.30 -6.63 17.09
CA MET A 1 27.62 -6.06 18.28
C MET A 1 27.02 -4.74 17.85
N THR A 2 25.80 -4.44 18.24
CA THR A 2 25.06 -3.22 17.88
C THR A 2 24.51 -2.58 19.14
N ASN A 3 24.37 -1.25 19.14
CA ASN A 3 23.58 -0.52 20.13
C ASN A 3 22.58 0.40 19.44
N VAL A 4 21.50 0.77 20.15
CA VAL A 4 20.43 1.61 19.62
C VAL A 4 20.47 2.94 20.35
N LYS A 5 20.14 4.04 19.66
CA LYS A 5 19.96 5.35 20.29
C LYS A 5 18.49 5.48 20.69
N TRP A 6 18.21 5.42 21.98
CA TRP A 6 16.87 5.55 22.55
C TRP A 6 16.80 6.83 23.39
N ASN A 7 15.81 7.70 23.12
CA ASN A 7 15.64 8.97 23.83
C ASN A 7 16.93 9.82 23.98
N GLY A 8 17.76 9.84 22.92
CA GLY A 8 19.01 10.61 22.92
C GLY A 8 20.23 9.89 23.51
N THR A 9 20.05 8.80 24.26
CA THR A 9 21.14 8.01 24.88
C THR A 9 21.40 6.73 24.11
N ARG A 10 22.65 6.25 24.11
CA ARG A 10 23.02 4.97 23.49
C ARG A 10 22.81 3.85 24.50
N THR A 11 22.13 2.78 24.09
CA THR A 11 22.02 1.56 24.88
C THR A 11 23.36 0.83 24.97
N GLU A 12 23.42 -0.18 25.84
CA GLU A 12 24.51 -1.15 25.83
C GLU A 12 24.58 -1.92 24.51
N TYR A 13 25.74 -2.50 24.23
CA TYR A 13 25.95 -3.35 23.09
C TYR A 13 25.24 -4.70 23.28
N PHE A 14 24.44 -5.09 22.29
CA PHE A 14 23.83 -6.40 22.23
C PHE A 14 24.14 -7.08 20.90
N ARG A 15 23.89 -8.39 20.84
CA ARG A 15 23.93 -9.17 19.60
C ARG A 15 22.50 -9.33 19.09
N PRO A 16 22.13 -8.75 17.94
CA PRO A 16 20.81 -8.97 17.38
C PRO A 16 20.64 -10.45 17.03
N GLN A 17 19.53 -11.06 17.49
CA GLN A 17 19.22 -12.47 17.25
C GLN A 17 18.22 -12.68 16.10
N ARG A 18 17.33 -11.71 15.89
CA ARG A 18 16.29 -11.73 14.85
C ARG A 18 16.25 -10.39 14.13
N GLY A 19 15.75 -10.42 12.90
CA GLY A 19 15.60 -9.24 12.05
C GLY A 19 16.77 -9.02 11.11
N ILE A 20 16.50 -8.32 10.02
CA ILE A 20 17.47 -8.02 8.96
C ILE A 20 17.90 -6.55 9.12
N ARG A 21 19.17 -6.25 8.84
CA ARG A 21 19.74 -4.92 9.03
C ARG A 21 19.13 -3.91 8.06
N GLN A 22 18.43 -2.90 8.59
CA GLN A 22 18.00 -1.76 7.78
C GLN A 22 19.21 -0.98 7.26
N GLY A 23 19.14 -0.57 5.98
CA GLY A 23 20.20 0.15 5.27
C GLY A 23 21.28 -0.74 4.66
N ASP A 24 21.21 -2.06 4.84
CA ASP A 24 22.05 -3.01 4.09
C ASP A 24 21.39 -3.32 2.72
N PRO A 25 22.12 -3.18 1.60
CA PRO A 25 21.59 -3.43 0.25
C PRO A 25 20.98 -4.82 0.02
N ILE A 26 21.38 -5.85 0.77
CA ILE A 26 20.85 -7.22 0.57
C ILE A 26 19.52 -7.44 1.30
N SER A 27 19.26 -6.67 2.34
CA SER A 27 18.13 -6.88 3.25
C SER A 27 16.77 -6.86 2.57
N PRO A 28 16.48 -5.94 1.61
CA PRO A 28 15.22 -5.95 0.89
C PRO A 28 15.00 -7.24 0.10
N TYR A 29 16.05 -7.78 -0.53
CA TYR A 29 15.94 -9.02 -1.31
C TYR A 29 15.65 -10.23 -0.42
N LEU A 30 16.31 -10.34 0.73
CA LEU A 30 16.03 -11.41 1.69
C LEU A 30 14.60 -11.33 2.22
N PHE A 31 14.10 -10.12 2.46
CA PHE A 31 12.71 -9.92 2.87
C PHE A 31 11.74 -10.36 1.77
N VAL A 32 11.97 -9.96 0.52
CA VAL A 32 11.15 -10.37 -0.63
C VAL A 32 11.16 -11.89 -0.80
N LEU A 33 12.32 -12.55 -0.72
CA LEU A 33 12.42 -14.01 -0.79
C LEU A 33 11.63 -14.71 0.32
N CYS A 34 11.61 -14.13 1.53
CA CYS A 34 10.79 -14.64 2.61
C CYS A 34 9.29 -14.50 2.29
N MET A 35 8.86 -13.31 1.85
CA MET A 35 7.46 -13.04 1.48
C MET A 35 6.99 -13.86 0.26
N ASP A 36 7.89 -14.21 -0.65
CA ASP A 36 7.61 -15.07 -1.80
C ASP A 36 7.09 -16.46 -1.36
N LYS A 37 7.56 -16.95 -0.21
CA LYS A 37 7.01 -18.18 0.38
C LYS A 37 5.54 -18.05 0.77
N LEU A 38 5.12 -16.89 1.28
CA LEU A 38 3.70 -16.63 1.55
C LEU A 38 2.89 -16.61 0.24
N SER A 39 3.43 -16.01 -0.82
CA SER A 39 2.80 -16.03 -2.15
C SER A 39 2.55 -17.46 -2.63
N HIS A 40 3.56 -18.34 -2.52
CA HIS A 40 3.41 -19.76 -2.87
C HIS A 40 2.35 -20.50 -2.06
N ILE A 41 2.26 -20.26 -0.75
CA ILE A 41 1.22 -20.86 0.10
C ILE A 41 -0.18 -20.45 -0.39
N ILE A 42 -0.36 -19.17 -0.70
CA ILE A 42 -1.64 -18.64 -1.20
C ILE A 42 -1.95 -19.21 -2.59
N LEU A 43 -0.98 -19.24 -3.51
CA LEU A 43 -1.17 -19.77 -4.86
C LEU A 43 -1.56 -21.25 -4.83
N GLN A 44 -0.90 -22.06 -4.00
CA GLN A 44 -1.26 -23.45 -3.82
C GLN A 44 -2.71 -23.59 -3.31
N ALA A 45 -3.12 -22.79 -2.32
CA ALA A 45 -4.49 -22.81 -1.84
C ALA A 45 -5.52 -22.40 -2.92
N VAL A 46 -5.14 -21.51 -3.84
CA VAL A 46 -5.97 -21.12 -4.99
C VAL A 46 -6.08 -22.26 -6.01
N GLU A 47 -4.97 -22.92 -6.35
CA GLU A 47 -4.94 -24.06 -7.28
C GLU A 47 -5.75 -25.25 -6.77
N GLU A 48 -5.70 -25.51 -5.46
CA GLU A 48 -6.51 -26.52 -4.78
C GLU A 48 -8.00 -26.13 -4.65
N GLY A 49 -8.39 -24.93 -5.06
CA GLY A 49 -9.75 -24.40 -4.96
C GLY A 49 -10.20 -24.04 -3.53
N LYS A 50 -9.28 -24.10 -2.55
CA LYS A 50 -9.54 -23.72 -1.15
C LYS A 50 -9.65 -22.21 -1.00
N TRP A 51 -8.84 -21.45 -1.72
CA TRP A 51 -8.85 -19.98 -1.73
C TRP A 51 -9.44 -19.45 -3.03
N LYS A 52 -10.49 -18.64 -2.93
CA LYS A 52 -11.16 -18.01 -4.06
C LYS A 52 -10.82 -16.53 -4.13
N GLY A 53 -9.90 -16.18 -5.03
CA GLY A 53 -9.55 -14.80 -5.33
C GLY A 53 -10.66 -14.04 -6.06
N ILE A 54 -10.41 -12.76 -6.36
CA ILE A 54 -11.33 -11.90 -7.10
C ILE A 54 -10.98 -11.96 -8.59
N LYS A 55 -11.99 -12.16 -9.43
CA LYS A 55 -11.82 -12.13 -10.89
C LYS A 55 -11.99 -10.71 -11.42
N VAL A 56 -10.98 -10.20 -12.14
CA VAL A 56 -11.02 -8.84 -12.71
C VAL A 56 -11.64 -8.87 -14.10
N GLY A 57 -12.94 -8.60 -14.20
CA GLY A 57 -13.67 -8.60 -15.48
C GLY A 57 -14.02 -10.00 -15.99
N ARG A 58 -14.79 -10.07 -17.09
CA ARG A 58 -15.34 -11.36 -17.60
C ARG A 58 -14.24 -12.36 -18.02
N HIS A 59 -13.15 -11.87 -18.59
CA HIS A 59 -12.04 -12.68 -19.11
C HIS A 59 -10.69 -12.34 -18.48
N GLY A 60 -10.67 -11.55 -17.39
CA GLY A 60 -9.40 -11.21 -16.76
C GLY A 60 -8.96 -12.22 -15.69
N PRO A 61 -7.76 -11.99 -15.14
CA PRO A 61 -7.13 -12.91 -14.20
C PRO A 61 -7.86 -12.95 -12.86
N ILE A 62 -7.63 -14.03 -12.13
CA ILE A 62 -7.98 -14.14 -10.72
C ILE A 62 -6.83 -13.54 -9.91
N ILE A 63 -7.15 -12.61 -9.03
CA ILE A 63 -6.20 -11.97 -8.12
C ILE A 63 -6.51 -12.45 -6.71
N SER A 64 -5.55 -13.11 -6.06
CA SER A 64 -5.65 -13.56 -4.67
C SER A 64 -4.88 -12.67 -3.71
N HIS A 65 -3.77 -12.06 -4.15
CA HIS A 65 -2.97 -11.16 -3.33
C HIS A 65 -2.18 -10.16 -4.17
N LEU A 66 -1.82 -9.03 -3.56
CA LEU A 66 -0.80 -8.10 -4.04
C LEU A 66 0.20 -7.88 -2.89
N MET A 67 1.48 -7.92 -3.21
CA MET A 67 2.57 -7.78 -2.25
C MET A 67 3.54 -6.71 -2.75
N PHE A 68 3.87 -5.75 -1.90
CA PHE A 68 4.95 -4.82 -2.14
C PHE A 68 5.69 -4.54 -0.83
N VAL A 69 6.88 -5.14 -0.69
CA VAL A 69 7.62 -5.09 0.57
C VAL A 69 6.67 -5.48 1.72
N ASP A 70 6.51 -4.63 2.72
CA ASP A 70 5.70 -4.86 3.92
C ASP A 70 4.19 -4.61 3.71
N ASP A 71 3.80 -4.04 2.57
CA ASP A 71 2.39 -3.84 2.23
C ASP A 71 1.81 -5.11 1.57
N LEU A 72 0.86 -5.74 2.28
CA LEU A 72 0.15 -6.94 1.83
C LEU A 72 -1.34 -6.65 1.66
N LEU A 73 -1.87 -6.92 0.47
CA LEU A 73 -3.31 -6.97 0.20
C LEU A 73 -3.72 -8.38 -0.16
N LEU A 74 -4.76 -8.87 0.52
CA LEU A 74 -5.34 -10.18 0.32
C LEU A 74 -6.76 -10.04 -0.22
N PHE A 75 -7.10 -10.85 -1.22
CA PHE A 75 -8.38 -10.84 -1.91
C PHE A 75 -9.03 -12.20 -1.80
N GLY A 76 -10.27 -12.22 -1.31
CA GLY A 76 -11.02 -13.46 -1.07
C GLY A 76 -12.52 -13.24 -1.15
N GLU A 77 -13.26 -14.30 -1.44
CA GLU A 77 -14.72 -14.30 -1.32
C GLU A 77 -15.14 -14.16 0.15
N ALA A 78 -16.12 -13.30 0.44
CA ALA A 78 -16.57 -13.02 1.81
C ALA A 78 -17.40 -14.17 2.38
N THR A 79 -16.74 -15.23 2.85
CA THR A 79 -17.36 -16.36 3.55
C THR A 79 -16.52 -16.79 4.75
N GLU A 80 -17.13 -17.50 5.71
CA GLU A 80 -16.41 -17.98 6.91
C GLU A 80 -15.31 -18.97 6.54
N ILE A 81 -15.55 -19.83 5.55
CA ILE A 81 -14.57 -20.83 5.07
C ILE A 81 -13.35 -20.13 4.47
N GLN A 82 -13.58 -19.12 3.61
CA GLN A 82 -12.51 -18.36 2.99
C GLN A 82 -11.71 -17.56 4.02
N MET A 83 -12.38 -16.93 4.98
CA MET A 83 -11.70 -16.20 6.04
C MET A 83 -10.81 -17.11 6.90
N LYS A 84 -11.29 -18.31 7.24
CA LYS A 84 -10.47 -19.31 7.93
C LYS A 84 -9.26 -19.75 7.10
N CYS A 85 -9.45 -19.98 5.81
CA CYS A 85 -8.36 -20.32 4.89
C CYS A 85 -7.29 -19.21 4.81
N VAL A 86 -7.71 -17.94 4.82
CA VAL A 86 -6.82 -16.77 4.88
C VAL A 86 -5.95 -16.80 6.14
N ILE A 87 -6.60 -16.94 7.30
CA ILE A 87 -5.90 -16.96 8.59
C ILE A 87 -4.99 -18.18 8.72
N GLU A 88 -5.43 -19.36 8.27
CA GLU A 88 -4.61 -20.56 8.26
C GLU A 88 -3.34 -20.39 7.42
N SER A 89 -3.45 -19.81 6.22
CA SER A 89 -2.30 -19.53 5.35
C SER A 89 -1.31 -18.57 6.00
N LEU A 90 -1.83 -17.51 6.65
CA LEU A 90 -1.00 -16.57 7.40
C LEU A 90 -0.32 -17.24 8.60
N ASN A 91 -1.03 -18.09 9.35
CA ASN A 91 -0.48 -18.80 10.51
C ASN A 91 0.59 -19.80 10.12
N ILE A 92 0.39 -20.56 9.03
CA ILE A 92 1.42 -21.44 8.45
C ILE A 92 2.67 -20.62 8.15
N PHE A 93 2.53 -19.52 7.42
CA PHE A 93 3.67 -18.65 7.10
C PHE A 93 4.35 -18.06 8.34
N CYS A 94 3.58 -17.56 9.31
CA CYS A 94 4.11 -17.00 10.56
C CYS A 94 4.88 -18.06 11.35
N SER A 95 4.37 -19.30 11.43
CA SER A 95 5.06 -20.40 12.11
C SER A 95 6.39 -20.78 11.44
N MET A 96 6.47 -20.67 10.11
CA MET A 96 7.69 -20.99 9.35
C MET A 96 8.72 -19.85 9.40
N SER A 97 8.27 -18.60 9.35
CA SER A 97 9.14 -17.42 9.24
C SER A 97 9.51 -16.80 10.60
N GLY A 98 8.72 -17.06 11.65
CA GLY A 98 8.79 -16.37 12.93
C GLY A 98 8.29 -14.92 12.89
N GLN A 99 7.62 -14.51 11.80
CA GLN A 99 6.93 -13.22 11.71
C GLN A 99 5.54 -13.30 12.37
N GLU A 100 4.95 -12.13 12.64
CA GLU A 100 3.62 -12.01 13.22
C GLU A 100 2.77 -10.97 12.46
N VAL A 101 1.47 -11.26 12.35
CA VAL A 101 0.50 -10.33 11.76
C VAL A 101 0.18 -9.23 12.77
N SER A 102 0.34 -7.97 12.36
CA SER A 102 -0.01 -6.82 13.19
C SER A 102 -1.53 -6.58 13.18
N GLN A 103 -2.21 -7.04 14.22
CA GLN A 103 -3.66 -6.84 14.42
C GLN A 103 -4.10 -5.37 14.31
N ASP A 104 -3.26 -4.43 14.77
CA ASP A 104 -3.58 -3.01 14.73
C ASP A 104 -3.44 -2.37 13.35
N LYS A 105 -2.56 -2.90 12.51
CA LYS A 105 -2.34 -2.40 11.14
C LYS A 105 -3.21 -3.13 10.12
N THR A 106 -3.62 -4.36 10.42
CA THR A 106 -4.49 -5.15 9.55
C THR A 106 -5.93 -4.67 9.66
N SER A 107 -6.53 -4.41 8.51
CA SER A 107 -7.94 -4.04 8.40
C SER A 107 -8.61 -4.80 7.27
N VAL A 108 -9.93 -4.92 7.32
CA VAL A 108 -10.73 -5.64 6.33
C VAL A 108 -11.73 -4.68 5.69
N LEU A 109 -11.83 -4.74 4.36
CA LEU A 109 -12.80 -3.98 3.58
C LEU A 109 -13.76 -4.95 2.90
N PHE A 110 -15.06 -4.77 3.14
CA PHE A 110 -16.10 -5.62 2.55
C PHE A 110 -16.77 -4.93 1.36
N SER A 111 -17.16 -5.74 0.37
CA SER A 111 -18.02 -5.29 -0.72
C SER A 111 -19.39 -4.82 -0.20
N ARG A 112 -20.02 -3.89 -0.91
CA ARG A 112 -21.35 -3.34 -0.59
C ARG A 112 -22.43 -4.42 -0.50
N ASN A 113 -22.24 -5.55 -1.18
CA ASN A 113 -23.20 -6.65 -1.24
C ASN A 113 -23.12 -7.60 -0.02
N VAL A 114 -22.13 -7.45 0.86
CA VAL A 114 -21.98 -8.31 2.05
C VAL A 114 -22.88 -7.79 3.17
N THR A 115 -23.77 -8.65 3.68
CA THR A 115 -24.70 -8.31 4.77
C THR A 115 -23.98 -7.99 6.07
N ARG A 116 -24.54 -7.09 6.88
CA ARG A 116 -23.96 -6.68 8.17
C ARG A 116 -23.75 -7.86 9.12
N SER A 117 -24.69 -8.80 9.15
CA SER A 117 -24.59 -10.01 9.98
C SER A 117 -23.38 -10.86 9.61
N LEU A 118 -23.12 -11.06 8.31
CA LEU A 118 -21.96 -11.79 7.83
C LEU A 118 -20.66 -11.03 8.13
N ARG A 119 -20.61 -9.71 7.92
CA ARG A 119 -19.44 -8.90 8.28
C ARG A 119 -19.07 -9.08 9.75
N SER A 120 -20.03 -8.93 10.67
CA SER A 120 -19.80 -9.11 12.10
C SER A 120 -19.26 -10.51 12.44
N LYS A 121 -19.78 -11.56 11.79
CA LYS A 121 -19.24 -12.92 11.97
C LYS A 121 -17.79 -13.03 11.51
N LEU A 122 -17.47 -12.50 10.33
CA LEU A 122 -16.11 -12.56 9.78
C LEU A 122 -15.11 -11.78 10.64
N LEU A 123 -15.49 -10.61 11.14
CA LEU A 123 -14.66 -9.82 12.05
C LEU A 123 -14.45 -10.52 13.40
N ASN A 124 -15.47 -11.22 13.92
CA ASN A 124 -15.33 -12.00 15.16
C ASN A 124 -14.36 -13.19 15.00
N ILE A 125 -14.24 -13.75 13.79
CA ILE A 125 -13.28 -14.84 13.51
C ILE A 125 -11.84 -14.33 13.56
N THR A 126 -11.57 -13.13 13.03
CA THR A 126 -10.19 -12.63 12.87
C THR A 126 -9.73 -11.67 13.96
N GLY A 127 -10.66 -10.95 14.58
CA GLY A 127 -10.35 -9.82 15.47
C GLY A 127 -9.93 -8.53 14.73
N PHE A 128 -9.93 -8.52 13.39
CA PHE A 128 -9.51 -7.35 12.61
C PHE A 128 -10.56 -6.23 12.64
N LYS A 129 -10.12 -5.00 12.33
CA LYS A 129 -11.00 -3.83 12.24
C LYS A 129 -11.56 -3.69 10.83
N GLU A 130 -12.87 -3.42 10.71
CA GLU A 130 -13.47 -3.03 9.43
C GLU A 130 -13.04 -1.61 9.06
N THR A 131 -12.65 -1.41 7.80
CA THR A 131 -12.40 -0.08 7.24
C THR A 131 -13.28 0.17 6.02
N SER A 132 -13.68 1.43 5.84
CA SER A 132 -14.38 1.90 4.64
C SER A 132 -13.43 2.18 3.47
N ASN A 133 -12.14 2.35 3.75
CA ASN A 133 -11.10 2.58 2.75
C ASN A 133 -9.72 2.14 3.27
N PHE A 134 -8.92 1.48 2.44
CA PHE A 134 -7.50 1.21 2.74
C PHE A 134 -6.60 2.44 2.60
N GLY A 135 -7.14 3.56 2.12
CA GLY A 135 -6.39 4.79 1.93
C GLY A 135 -5.56 4.72 0.65
N LYS A 136 -4.24 4.89 0.77
CA LYS A 136 -3.31 4.82 -0.36
C LYS A 136 -2.52 3.52 -0.30
N TYR A 137 -2.44 2.83 -1.43
CA TYR A 137 -1.52 1.72 -1.63
C TYR A 137 -0.50 2.14 -2.69
N LEU A 138 0.78 2.10 -2.34
CA LEU A 138 1.88 2.62 -3.16
C LEU A 138 1.66 4.08 -3.59
N GLY A 139 1.04 4.89 -2.75
CA GLY A 139 0.75 6.30 -3.05
C GLY A 139 -0.46 6.53 -3.96
N VAL A 140 -1.07 5.48 -4.52
CA VAL A 140 -2.32 5.57 -5.28
C VAL A 140 -3.52 5.28 -4.37
N PRO A 141 -4.52 6.15 -4.32
CA PRO A 141 -5.72 5.90 -3.55
C PRO A 141 -6.50 4.65 -4.03
N LEU A 142 -6.73 3.70 -3.12
CA LEU A 142 -7.52 2.49 -3.40
C LEU A 142 -9.01 2.78 -3.27
N HIS A 143 -9.64 3.18 -4.37
CA HIS A 143 -11.09 3.39 -4.39
C HIS A 143 -11.80 2.15 -4.93
N GLY A 144 -12.77 1.62 -4.17
CA GLY A 144 -13.70 0.58 -4.64
C GLY A 144 -14.75 1.08 -5.65
N ARG A 145 -14.50 2.21 -6.32
CA ARG A 145 -15.40 2.88 -7.28
C ARG A 145 -14.58 3.59 -8.36
N ALA A 146 -15.24 3.97 -9.45
CA ALA A 146 -14.63 4.81 -10.48
C ALA A 146 -14.03 6.10 -9.86
N PRO A 147 -12.78 6.49 -10.23
CA PRO A 147 -12.15 7.70 -9.74
C PRO A 147 -12.95 8.95 -10.13
N LYS A 148 -13.07 9.90 -9.21
CA LYS A 148 -13.69 11.22 -9.41
C LYS A 148 -12.63 12.31 -9.26
N LYS A 149 -12.89 13.53 -9.75
CA LYS A 149 -11.96 14.68 -9.62
C LYS A 149 -11.45 14.87 -8.18
N MET A 150 -12.33 14.74 -7.19
CA MET A 150 -11.98 14.91 -5.77
C MET A 150 -10.93 13.91 -5.29
N ASP A 151 -10.88 12.72 -5.89
CA ASP A 151 -9.93 11.68 -5.51
C ASP A 151 -8.49 12.03 -5.92
N PHE A 152 -8.31 13.03 -6.80
CA PHE A 152 -7.03 13.54 -7.26
C PHE A 152 -6.61 14.84 -6.56
N GLN A 153 -7.39 15.33 -5.58
CA GLN A 153 -7.07 16.55 -4.83
C GLN A 153 -5.69 16.46 -4.17
N TYR A 154 -5.29 15.27 -3.72
CA TYR A 154 -3.97 15.04 -3.13
C TYR A 154 -2.80 15.41 -4.07
N LEU A 155 -2.99 15.36 -5.39
CA LEU A 155 -1.96 15.77 -6.35
C LEU A 155 -1.81 17.28 -6.36
N LEU A 156 -2.92 18.01 -6.35
CA LEU A 156 -2.90 19.47 -6.22
C LEU A 156 -2.25 19.88 -4.90
N ASP A 157 -2.56 19.20 -3.80
CA ASP A 157 -1.98 19.49 -2.50
C ASP A 157 -0.46 19.22 -2.48
N GLN A 158 0.01 18.13 -3.11
CA GLN A 158 1.44 17.84 -3.26
C GLN A 158 2.16 18.90 -4.10
N VAL A 159 1.56 19.33 -5.21
CA VAL A 159 2.09 20.40 -6.05
C VAL A 159 2.15 21.70 -5.24
N SER A 160 1.09 22.06 -4.53
CA SER A 160 1.03 23.25 -3.67
C SER A 160 2.11 23.23 -2.59
N ALA A 161 2.28 22.10 -1.90
CA ALA A 161 3.28 21.95 -0.86
C ALA A 161 4.71 22.10 -1.40
N LYS A 162 4.99 21.53 -2.59
CA LYS A 162 6.30 21.67 -3.25
C LYS A 162 6.56 23.12 -3.68
N LEU A 163 5.58 23.78 -4.31
CA LEU A 163 5.70 25.19 -4.70
C LEU A 163 5.90 26.11 -3.50
N SER A 164 5.18 25.86 -2.40
CA SER A 164 5.28 26.65 -1.16
C SER A 164 6.62 26.48 -0.46
N MET A 165 7.25 25.32 -0.59
CA MET A 165 8.57 25.04 -0.02
C MET A 165 9.68 25.78 -0.78
N TRP A 166 9.46 26.12 -2.05
CA TRP A 166 10.44 26.83 -2.86
C TRP A 166 10.35 28.34 -2.62
N LYS A 167 11.45 28.92 -2.14
CA LYS A 167 11.58 30.37 -2.05
C LYS A 167 11.75 30.96 -3.45
N ALA A 168 10.63 31.24 -4.11
CA ALA A 168 10.57 31.82 -5.45
C ALA A 168 11.41 33.10 -5.60
N THR A 169 11.60 33.84 -4.50
CA THR A 169 12.39 35.07 -4.43
C THR A 169 13.89 34.90 -4.69
N HIS A 170 14.44 33.69 -4.52
CA HIS A 170 15.88 33.41 -4.74
C HIS A 170 16.16 32.71 -6.07
N LEU A 171 15.13 32.50 -6.90
CA LEU A 171 15.25 31.78 -8.17
C LEU A 171 15.07 32.74 -9.35
N SER A 172 16.00 32.67 -10.31
CA SER A 172 15.81 33.30 -11.61
C SER A 172 14.58 32.73 -12.31
N PHE A 173 14.03 33.46 -13.28
CA PHE A 173 12.90 32.98 -14.07
C PHE A 173 13.20 31.62 -14.74
N ALA A 174 14.39 31.49 -15.34
CA ALA A 174 14.85 30.22 -15.90
C ALA A 174 14.96 29.11 -14.84
N GLY A 175 15.46 29.43 -13.65
CA GLY A 175 15.52 28.48 -12.53
C GLY A 175 14.14 27.99 -12.08
N ARG A 176 13.17 28.90 -11.98
CA ARG A 176 11.77 28.55 -11.65
C ARG A 176 11.14 27.65 -12.70
N VAL A 177 11.30 27.97 -13.99
CA VAL A 177 10.78 27.15 -15.09
C VAL A 177 11.41 25.76 -15.09
N THR A 178 12.73 25.65 -14.96
CA THR A 178 13.43 24.35 -14.93
C THR A 178 13.02 23.50 -13.73
N LEU A 179 12.92 24.12 -12.55
CA LEU A 179 12.49 23.42 -11.32
C LEU A 179 11.04 22.94 -11.43
N ALA A 180 10.15 23.81 -11.93
CA ALA A 180 8.75 23.46 -12.11
C ALA A 180 8.58 22.31 -13.12
N LYS A 181 9.26 22.36 -14.26
CA LYS A 181 9.23 21.28 -15.26
C LYS A 181 9.77 19.96 -14.72
N SER A 182 10.92 19.98 -14.04
CA SER A 182 11.55 18.75 -13.55
C SER A 182 10.78 18.09 -12.40
N VAL A 183 10.08 18.86 -11.57
CA VAL A 183 9.44 18.32 -10.37
C VAL A 183 7.92 18.30 -10.46
N ILE A 184 7.25 19.38 -10.89
CA ILE A 184 5.78 19.46 -10.89
C ILE A 184 5.21 18.58 -12.00
N GLU A 185 5.80 18.59 -13.19
CA GLU A 185 5.33 17.73 -14.30
C GLU A 185 5.57 16.24 -14.01
N ALA A 186 6.51 15.92 -13.11
CA ALA A 186 6.77 14.54 -12.68
C ALA A 186 5.75 14.00 -11.66
N VAL A 187 5.11 14.87 -10.86
CA VAL A 187 4.12 14.46 -9.84
C VAL A 187 2.97 13.62 -10.41
N PRO A 188 2.27 14.03 -11.49
CA PRO A 188 1.15 13.25 -12.01
C PRO A 188 1.58 12.02 -12.81
N ILE A 189 2.84 11.89 -13.23
CA ILE A 189 3.32 10.75 -14.04
C ILE A 189 3.04 9.42 -13.35
N TYR A 190 3.36 9.34 -12.05
CA TYR A 190 3.21 8.09 -11.31
C TYR A 190 1.73 7.62 -11.21
N PRO A 191 0.77 8.46 -10.76
CA PRO A 191 -0.65 8.08 -10.79
C PRO A 191 -1.23 7.87 -12.20
N MET A 192 -0.70 8.55 -13.23
CA MET A 192 -1.13 8.35 -14.62
C MET A 192 -0.84 6.94 -15.12
N MET A 193 0.18 6.26 -14.58
CA MET A 193 0.48 4.87 -14.96
C MET A 193 -0.66 3.90 -14.58
N SER A 194 -1.38 4.20 -13.49
CA SER A 194 -2.46 3.33 -12.99
C SER A 194 -3.87 3.84 -13.31
N THR A 195 -4.05 5.15 -13.45
CA THR A 195 -5.38 5.76 -13.54
C THR A 195 -5.41 6.94 -14.50
N ALA A 196 -6.49 7.05 -15.28
CA ALA A 196 -6.73 8.23 -16.10
C ALA A 196 -7.06 9.43 -15.20
N ILE A 197 -6.16 10.41 -15.17
CA ILE A 197 -6.38 11.65 -14.42
C ILE A 197 -7.34 12.56 -15.21
N PRO A 198 -8.40 13.10 -14.59
CA PRO A 198 -9.29 14.04 -15.24
C PRO A 198 -8.53 15.26 -15.77
N LYS A 199 -8.80 15.64 -17.02
CA LYS A 199 -8.15 16.80 -17.67
C LYS A 199 -8.22 18.08 -16.83
N ALA A 200 -9.37 18.33 -16.19
CA ALA A 200 -9.55 19.47 -15.30
C ALA A 200 -8.52 19.53 -14.14
N CYS A 201 -8.06 18.38 -13.63
CA CYS A 201 -7.01 18.34 -12.60
C CYS A 201 -5.65 18.73 -13.18
N LEU A 202 -5.34 18.32 -14.41
CA LEU A 202 -4.12 18.72 -15.11
C LEU A 202 -4.12 20.22 -15.42
N ASP A 203 -5.26 20.76 -15.84
CA ASP A 203 -5.43 22.19 -16.10
C ASP A 203 -5.21 23.01 -14.81
N ASP A 204 -5.67 22.49 -13.66
CA ASP A 204 -5.45 23.09 -12.33
C ASP A 204 -3.95 23.07 -11.96
N ILE A 205 -3.25 21.94 -12.16
CA ILE A 205 -1.79 21.83 -11.94
C ILE A 205 -1.03 22.84 -12.82
N GLN A 206 -1.36 22.92 -14.12
CA GLN A 206 -0.74 23.88 -15.03
C GLN A 206 -1.00 25.33 -14.63
N ARG A 207 -2.19 25.63 -14.08
CA ARG A 207 -2.49 26.96 -13.54
C ARG A 207 -1.60 27.29 -12.35
N MET A 208 -1.41 26.35 -11.42
CA MET A 208 -0.51 26.52 -10.28
C MET A 208 0.95 26.72 -10.72
N GLN A 209 1.40 25.96 -11.72
CA GLN A 209 2.74 26.10 -12.30
C GLN A 209 2.96 27.49 -12.93
N ARG A 210 1.96 28.05 -13.63
CA ARG A 210 2.06 29.39 -14.24
C ARG A 210 2.08 30.52 -13.22
N ASN A 211 1.54 30.30 -12.02
CA ASN A 211 1.46 31.30 -10.97
C ASN A 211 2.75 31.38 -10.12
N PHE A 212 3.71 30.47 -10.31
CA PHE A 212 4.98 30.37 -9.59
C PHE A 212 6.15 31.01 -10.37
#